data_AF-A0A401PF07-F1
#
_entry.id   AF-A0A401PF07-F1
#
_cell.length_a   1.000
_cell.length_b   1.000
_cell.length_c   1.000
_cell.angle_alpha   90.00
_cell.angle_beta   90.00
_cell.angle_gamma   90.00
#
_symmetry.space_group_name_H-M   'P 1'
#
loop_
_entity.id
_entity.type
_entity.pdbx_description
1 polymer ?
#
loop_
_entity_poly.entity_id
_entity_poly.type
_entity_poly.pdbx_seq_one_letter_code
_entity_poly.pdbx_strand_id
1 'polypeptide(L)'
;SNIFKGSAVCMYSMSDIRRVFLGPYAHREGPTYQWVPFQGRVPYPRPGTCPSKTFGGFESTKDFPDDVITFARSHPAMYNPALPINNRPIVIKTDVDYQFTQIVVDRVEAEDGQYDVMFIGTDVGTVLKVVSIPRETWHDLEEVLLEELAVLRELTPITTMAISTKQQQLYTGSAAGVSQLPLHRCDVYGKACAECCLARDPYCAWDGFSCSRYFPTAKRRSRRQDIRNGDPLTQCSDQHHK
;
A
#
# COMPACT_ATOMS: atom_id res chain seq x y z
N SER A 1 -17.78 -9.41 -18.89
CA SER A 1 -17.82 -8.02 -18.39
C SER A 1 -16.41 -7.43 -18.50
N ASN A 2 -15.99 -6.93 -19.66
CA ASN A 2 -14.62 -6.44 -19.90
C ASN A 2 -14.63 -5.11 -20.68
N ILE A 3 -15.56 -4.21 -20.33
CA ILE A 3 -15.72 -2.92 -21.04
C ILE A 3 -14.79 -1.85 -20.44
N PHE A 4 -14.38 -2.01 -19.17
CA PHE A 4 -13.46 -1.08 -18.50
C PHE A 4 -12.30 -1.87 -17.88
N LYS A 5 -11.08 -1.60 -18.34
CA LYS A 5 -9.86 -2.03 -17.65
C LYS A 5 -9.55 -1.00 -16.58
N GLY A 6 -9.42 -1.46 -15.34
CA GLY A 6 -9.07 -0.60 -14.22
C GLY A 6 -8.38 -1.39 -13.13
N SER A 7 -7.50 -0.72 -12.40
CA SER A 7 -6.83 -1.25 -11.22
C SER A 7 -6.84 -0.20 -10.11
N ALA A 8 -6.88 -0.68 -8.87
CA ALA A 8 -6.92 0.18 -7.71
C ALA A 8 -6.07 -0.41 -6.59
N VAL A 9 -5.47 0.46 -5.78
CA VAL A 9 -4.82 0.08 -4.51
C VAL A 9 -5.66 0.62 -3.37
N CYS A 10 -5.99 -0.25 -2.43
CA CYS A 10 -6.77 0.09 -1.24
C CYS A 10 -5.92 -0.19 0.01
N MET A 11 -6.02 0.69 1.00
CA MET A 11 -5.32 0.54 2.28
C MET A 11 -6.33 0.21 3.38
N TYR A 12 -6.03 -0.78 4.22
CA TYR A 12 -6.92 -1.23 5.30
C TYR A 12 -6.20 -1.23 6.64
N SER A 13 -6.89 -0.81 7.71
CA SER A 13 -6.37 -0.98 9.07
C SER A 13 -6.63 -2.40 9.57
N MET A 14 -5.62 -3.01 10.19
CA MET A 14 -5.79 -4.30 10.87
C MET A 14 -6.80 -4.24 12.02
N SER A 15 -6.99 -3.07 12.65
CA SER A 15 -8.02 -2.89 13.69
C SER A 15 -9.43 -2.99 13.09
N ASP A 16 -9.66 -2.44 11.90
CA ASP A 16 -10.97 -2.46 11.24
C ASP A 16 -11.27 -3.84 10.64
N ILE A 17 -10.27 -4.53 10.09
CA ILE A 17 -10.39 -5.94 9.70
C ILE A 17 -10.80 -6.80 10.91
N ARG A 18 -10.14 -6.63 12.07
CA ARG A 18 -10.52 -7.34 13.30
C ARG A 18 -11.95 -7.01 13.75
N ARG A 19 -12.36 -5.74 13.63
CA ARG A 19 -13.70 -5.28 13.99
C ARG A 19 -14.79 -5.96 13.16
N VAL A 20 -14.53 -6.21 11.87
CA VAL A 20 -15.45 -6.98 11.00
C VAL A 20 -15.71 -8.36 11.57
N PHE A 21 -14.68 -9.06 12.04
CA PHE A 21 -14.83 -10.37 12.67
C PHE A 21 -15.57 -10.33 13.99
N LEU A 22 -15.77 -9.16 14.63
CA LEU A 22 -16.61 -8.97 15.81
C LEU A 22 -18.06 -8.61 15.47
N GLY A 23 -18.36 -8.35 14.20
CA GLY A 23 -19.69 -7.99 13.71
C GLY A 23 -20.67 -9.15 13.56
N PRO A 24 -21.83 -8.92 12.92
CA PRO A 24 -22.80 -9.96 12.63
C PRO A 24 -22.29 -10.91 11.53
N TYR A 25 -22.61 -12.19 11.66
CA TYR A 25 -22.39 -13.17 10.59
C TYR A 25 -23.36 -12.91 9.44
N ALA A 26 -22.91 -13.16 8.22
CA ALA A 26 -23.78 -13.16 7.06
C ALA A 26 -24.58 -14.48 7.03
N HIS A 27 -25.86 -14.36 6.72
CA HIS A 27 -26.78 -15.47 6.67
C HIS A 27 -27.63 -15.38 5.41
N ARG A 28 -27.98 -16.53 4.85
CA ARG A 28 -28.76 -16.62 3.62
C ARG A 28 -29.81 -17.72 3.77
N GLU A 29 -30.92 -17.37 4.41
CA GLU A 29 -32.12 -18.20 4.45
C GLU A 29 -33.34 -17.37 4.06
N GLY A 30 -34.35 -18.03 3.51
CA GLY A 30 -35.60 -17.43 3.05
C GLY A 30 -35.79 -17.48 1.54
N PRO A 31 -37.02 -17.18 1.06
CA PRO A 31 -37.43 -17.39 -0.32
C PRO A 31 -36.67 -16.52 -1.34
N THR A 32 -36.05 -15.42 -0.90
CA THR A 32 -35.31 -14.49 -1.76
C THR A 32 -33.82 -14.83 -1.86
N TYR A 33 -33.29 -15.74 -1.04
CA TYR A 33 -31.87 -16.12 -0.99
C TYR A 33 -30.91 -14.91 -0.93
N GLN A 34 -31.30 -13.84 -0.23
CA GLN A 34 -30.47 -12.65 -0.05
C GLN A 34 -29.57 -12.78 1.18
N TRP A 35 -28.37 -12.21 1.10
CA TRP A 35 -27.47 -12.11 2.25
C TRP A 35 -27.96 -11.05 3.23
N VAL A 36 -28.22 -11.46 4.45
CA VAL A 36 -28.73 -10.62 5.55
C VAL A 36 -27.86 -10.82 6.80
N PRO A 37 -27.85 -9.86 7.74
CA PRO A 37 -27.16 -10.07 9.01
C PRO A 37 -27.92 -11.11 9.84
N PHE A 38 -27.22 -12.14 10.32
CA PHE A 38 -27.79 -13.17 11.19
C PHE A 38 -28.38 -12.55 12.47
N GLN A 39 -29.67 -12.76 12.71
CA GLN A 39 -30.41 -12.22 13.87
C GLN A 39 -30.64 -13.25 14.99
N GLY A 40 -30.31 -14.52 14.74
CA GLY A 40 -30.51 -15.59 15.72
C GLY A 40 -29.48 -15.56 16.85
N ARG A 41 -29.59 -16.53 17.75
CA ARG A 41 -28.61 -16.71 18.83
C ARG A 41 -27.30 -17.25 18.29
N VAL A 42 -26.21 -16.53 18.53
CA VAL A 42 -24.85 -17.00 18.27
C VAL A 42 -24.41 -17.91 19.43
N PRO A 43 -23.88 -19.12 19.17
CA PRO A 43 -23.46 -20.05 20.22
C PRO A 43 -22.21 -19.53 20.96
N TYR A 44 -21.92 -20.12 22.13
CA TYR A 44 -20.76 -19.77 22.96
C TYR A 44 -19.79 -20.95 23.07
N PRO A 45 -18.47 -20.73 22.94
CA PRO A 45 -17.80 -19.46 22.67
C PRO A 45 -18.11 -18.97 21.25
N ARG A 46 -18.02 -17.65 21.05
CA ARG A 46 -18.38 -17.05 19.75
C ARG A 46 -17.52 -17.67 18.63
N PRO A 47 -18.13 -18.23 17.57
CA PRO A 47 -17.40 -18.86 16.47
C PRO A 47 -16.29 -17.99 15.88
N GLY A 48 -15.09 -18.54 15.76
CA GLY A 48 -13.87 -17.81 15.35
C GLY A 48 -13.03 -17.25 16.51
N THR A 49 -13.48 -17.38 17.76
CA THR A 49 -12.66 -17.06 18.94
C THR A 49 -11.60 -18.14 19.18
N CYS A 50 -10.36 -17.74 19.42
CA CYS A 50 -9.30 -18.67 19.81
C CYS A 50 -9.50 -19.15 21.26
N PRO A 51 -9.23 -20.43 21.59
CA PRO A 51 -9.27 -20.94 22.96
C PRO A 51 -8.37 -20.12 23.89
N SER A 52 -8.79 -19.97 25.14
CA SER A 52 -8.05 -19.24 26.17
C SER A 52 -8.21 -19.91 27.52
N LYS A 53 -7.08 -20.18 28.18
CA LYS A 53 -7.04 -20.77 29.52
C LYS A 53 -7.63 -19.86 30.59
N THR A 54 -7.58 -18.55 30.36
CA THR A 54 -8.04 -17.52 31.32
C THR A 54 -9.48 -17.10 31.10
N PHE A 55 -10.05 -17.31 29.91
CA PHE A 55 -11.40 -16.87 29.55
C PHE A 55 -12.14 -17.95 28.76
N GLY A 56 -13.29 -18.40 29.27
CA GLY A 56 -14.20 -19.32 28.57
C GLY A 56 -13.97 -20.81 28.84
N GLY A 57 -12.86 -21.20 29.49
CA GLY A 57 -12.66 -22.57 29.98
C GLY A 57 -12.34 -23.62 28.91
N PHE A 58 -11.89 -23.21 27.73
CA PHE A 58 -11.48 -24.10 26.64
C PHE A 58 -9.97 -24.04 26.45
N GLU A 59 -9.30 -25.19 26.53
CA GLU A 59 -7.84 -25.32 26.36
C GLU A 59 -7.48 -25.51 24.88
N SER A 60 -8.38 -26.11 24.10
CA SER A 60 -8.18 -26.43 22.69
C SER A 60 -9.46 -26.19 21.88
N THR A 61 -9.33 -25.97 20.57
CA THR A 61 -10.49 -25.90 19.66
C THR A 61 -11.24 -27.23 19.55
N LYS A 62 -10.62 -28.34 19.98
CA LYS A 62 -11.27 -29.66 20.09
C LYS A 62 -12.30 -29.73 21.22
N ASP A 63 -12.20 -28.83 22.19
CA ASP A 63 -13.10 -28.79 23.35
C ASP A 63 -14.34 -27.94 23.07
N PHE A 64 -14.44 -27.32 21.89
CA PHE A 64 -15.59 -26.51 21.52
C PHE A 64 -16.84 -27.37 21.31
N PRO A 65 -18.01 -26.92 21.78
CA PRO A 65 -19.28 -27.59 21.54
C PRO A 65 -19.60 -27.76 20.04
N ASP A 66 -20.33 -28.81 19.70
CA ASP A 66 -20.71 -29.10 18.31
C ASP A 66 -21.51 -27.97 17.66
N ASP A 67 -22.38 -27.29 18.40
CA ASP A 67 -23.19 -26.17 17.88
C ASP A 67 -22.32 -24.99 17.43
N VAL A 68 -21.21 -24.71 18.12
CA VAL A 68 -20.21 -23.70 17.71
C VAL A 68 -19.56 -24.11 16.39
N ILE A 69 -19.17 -25.38 16.24
CA ILE A 69 -18.52 -25.91 15.03
C ILE A 69 -19.49 -25.92 13.84
N THR A 70 -20.72 -26.40 14.05
CA THR A 70 -21.79 -26.41 13.04
C THR A 70 -22.16 -24.99 12.62
N PHE A 71 -22.24 -24.06 13.56
CA PHE A 71 -22.50 -22.65 13.25
C PHE A 71 -21.38 -22.06 12.39
N ALA A 72 -20.12 -22.22 12.80
CA ALA A 72 -18.96 -21.70 12.04
C ALA A 72 -18.96 -22.22 10.60
N ARG A 73 -19.28 -23.50 10.41
CA ARG A 73 -19.34 -24.14 9.08
C ARG A 73 -20.48 -23.62 8.22
N SER A 74 -21.63 -23.30 8.82
CA SER A 74 -22.80 -22.77 8.11
C SER A 74 -22.75 -21.26 7.89
N HIS A 75 -21.95 -20.53 8.67
CA HIS A 75 -21.82 -19.07 8.64
C HIS A 75 -20.37 -18.60 8.49
N PRO A 76 -19.67 -18.94 7.38
CA PRO A 76 -18.25 -18.62 7.23
C PRO A 76 -17.97 -17.14 6.91
N ALA A 77 -18.98 -16.37 6.49
CA ALA A 77 -18.83 -14.97 6.08
C ALA A 77 -19.37 -14.01 7.15
N MET A 78 -18.73 -12.85 7.30
CA MET A 78 -19.24 -11.73 8.08
C MET A 78 -20.13 -10.85 7.19
N TYR A 79 -21.17 -10.24 7.75
CA TYR A 79 -22.09 -9.39 6.98
C TYR A 79 -21.50 -8.02 6.67
N ASN A 80 -20.82 -7.40 7.64
CA ASN A 80 -20.19 -6.11 7.44
C ASN A 80 -18.92 -6.27 6.59
N PRO A 81 -18.71 -5.48 5.53
CA PRO A 81 -17.46 -5.49 4.78
C PRO A 81 -16.35 -4.81 5.57
N ALA A 82 -15.10 -5.22 5.32
CA ALA A 82 -13.95 -4.39 5.66
C ALA A 82 -13.88 -3.24 4.65
N LEU A 83 -13.87 -2.00 5.15
CA LEU A 83 -13.77 -0.82 4.31
C LEU A 83 -12.32 -0.31 4.30
N PRO A 84 -11.82 0.19 3.16
CA PRO A 84 -10.53 0.83 3.13
C PRO A 84 -10.54 2.12 3.94
N ILE A 85 -9.38 2.58 4.37
CA ILE A 85 -9.20 3.86 5.03
C ILE A 85 -9.80 4.96 4.13
N ASN A 86 -10.67 5.79 4.70
CA ASN A 86 -11.46 6.83 4.01
C ASN A 86 -12.50 6.34 3.00
N ASN A 87 -12.83 5.05 3.02
CA ASN A 87 -13.82 4.43 2.13
C ASN A 87 -13.53 4.63 0.63
N ARG A 88 -12.26 4.82 0.24
CA ARG A 88 -11.84 5.01 -1.14
C ARG A 88 -10.47 4.39 -1.41
N PRO A 89 -10.14 4.04 -2.67
CA PRO A 89 -8.79 3.65 -3.04
C PRO A 89 -7.78 4.80 -2.84
N ILE A 90 -6.51 4.43 -2.63
CA ILE A 90 -5.38 5.36 -2.55
C ILE A 90 -4.63 5.50 -3.88
N VAL A 91 -4.85 4.57 -4.82
CA VAL A 91 -4.37 4.67 -6.22
C VAL A 91 -5.49 4.18 -7.12
N ILE A 92 -5.79 4.92 -8.20
CA ILE A 92 -6.74 4.50 -9.23
C ILE A 92 -6.11 4.67 -10.61
N LYS A 93 -6.05 3.59 -11.38
CA LYS A 93 -5.68 3.63 -12.80
C LYS A 93 -6.81 3.06 -13.64
N THR A 94 -7.39 3.93 -14.46
CA THR A 94 -8.40 3.62 -15.47
C THR A 94 -7.87 4.06 -16.83
N ASP A 95 -8.47 3.56 -17.90
CA ASP A 95 -8.12 3.93 -19.28
C ASP A 95 -6.65 3.63 -19.65
N VAL A 96 -6.06 2.64 -18.98
CA VAL A 96 -4.75 2.07 -19.27
C VAL A 96 -4.90 0.67 -19.85
N ASP A 97 -3.93 0.24 -20.66
CA ASP A 97 -3.96 -1.06 -21.32
C ASP A 97 -3.46 -2.22 -20.44
N TYR A 98 -2.94 -1.91 -19.25
CA TYR A 98 -2.42 -2.84 -18.26
C TYR A 98 -3.28 -2.96 -16.98
N GLN A 99 -3.06 -4.02 -16.23
CA GLN A 99 -3.60 -4.25 -14.89
C GLN A 99 -2.48 -4.40 -13.86
N PHE A 100 -2.75 -3.97 -12.63
CA PHE A 100 -1.84 -4.19 -11.50
C PHE A 100 -1.81 -5.67 -11.13
N THR A 101 -0.62 -6.22 -10.89
CA THR A 101 -0.44 -7.63 -10.55
C THR A 101 0.18 -7.83 -9.18
N GLN A 102 1.17 -7.02 -8.82
CA GLN A 102 1.97 -7.16 -7.60
C GLN A 102 2.17 -5.80 -6.95
N ILE A 103 2.33 -5.79 -5.63
CA ILE A 103 2.67 -4.58 -4.88
C ILE A 103 3.65 -4.92 -3.77
N VAL A 104 4.66 -4.08 -3.61
CA VAL A 104 5.55 -4.06 -2.45
C VAL A 104 5.69 -2.61 -2.00
N VAL A 105 5.78 -2.38 -0.69
CA VAL A 105 5.77 -1.05 -0.09
C VAL A 105 6.99 -0.89 0.80
N ASP A 106 7.67 0.24 0.67
CA ASP A 106 8.73 0.67 1.58
C ASP A 106 8.28 1.91 2.36
N ARG A 107 8.57 1.93 3.66
CA ARG A 107 8.32 3.09 4.52
C ARG A 107 9.61 3.90 4.59
N VAL A 108 9.64 5.02 3.90
CA VAL A 108 10.85 5.83 3.70
C VAL A 108 10.82 7.04 4.62
N GLU A 109 11.93 7.28 5.33
CA GLU A 109 12.14 8.51 6.08
C GLU A 109 12.62 9.61 5.13
N ALA A 110 11.96 10.75 5.19
CA ALA A 110 12.25 11.98 4.46
C ALA A 110 12.52 13.13 5.45
N GLU A 111 12.82 14.33 4.95
CA GLU A 111 13.08 15.52 5.78
C GLU A 111 11.85 15.98 6.56
N ASP A 112 10.66 15.88 5.97
CA ASP A 112 9.39 16.39 6.48
C ASP A 112 8.45 15.29 7.04
N GLY A 113 8.89 14.02 7.05
CA GLY A 113 8.11 12.92 7.63
C GLY A 113 8.46 11.54 7.08
N GLN A 114 7.57 10.59 7.32
CA GLN A 114 7.67 9.24 6.77
C GLN A 114 6.58 9.01 5.73
N TYR A 115 6.96 8.39 4.62
CA TYR A 115 6.08 8.18 3.48
C TYR A 115 6.05 6.70 3.07
N ASP A 116 4.89 6.24 2.63
CA ASP A 116 4.73 4.93 1.99
C ASP A 116 5.03 5.08 0.50
N VAL A 117 6.11 4.44 0.05
CA VAL A 117 6.46 4.34 -1.38
C VAL A 117 6.07 2.95 -1.87
N MET A 118 5.10 2.91 -2.77
CA MET A 118 4.57 1.70 -3.39
C MET A 118 5.27 1.45 -4.72
N PHE A 119 5.77 0.23 -4.91
CA PHE A 119 6.19 -0.28 -6.21
C PHE A 119 5.13 -1.28 -6.68
N ILE A 120 4.49 -0.96 -7.80
CA ILE A 120 3.34 -1.70 -8.33
C ILE A 120 3.74 -2.31 -9.67
N GLY A 121 3.73 -3.63 -9.76
CA GLY A 121 3.99 -4.35 -11.00
C GLY A 121 2.71 -4.51 -11.84
N THR A 122 2.88 -4.65 -13.15
CA THR A 122 1.78 -4.82 -14.10
C THR A 122 1.83 -6.13 -14.89
N ASP A 123 0.73 -6.45 -15.57
CA ASP A 123 0.60 -7.58 -16.49
C ASP A 123 1.36 -7.38 -17.82
N VAL A 124 1.93 -6.20 -18.06
CA VAL A 124 2.76 -5.89 -19.24
C VAL A 124 4.23 -5.67 -18.91
N GLY A 125 4.68 -6.00 -17.69
CA GLY A 125 6.10 -5.94 -17.34
C GLY A 125 6.60 -4.53 -16.99
N THR A 126 5.70 -3.63 -16.58
CA THR A 126 6.06 -2.30 -16.06
C THR A 126 5.97 -2.26 -14.55
N VAL A 127 6.81 -1.44 -13.92
CA VAL A 127 6.73 -1.08 -12.51
C VAL A 127 6.40 0.40 -12.40
N LEU A 128 5.34 0.71 -11.66
CA LEU A 128 5.00 2.05 -11.23
C LEU A 128 5.59 2.28 -9.83
N LYS A 129 6.24 3.42 -9.63
CA LYS A 129 6.67 3.91 -8.32
C LYS A 129 5.74 5.05 -7.92
N VAL A 130 4.97 4.85 -6.85
CA VAL A 130 3.95 5.80 -6.38
C VAL A 130 4.19 6.11 -4.92
N VAL A 131 4.16 7.38 -4.54
CA VAL A 131 4.18 7.79 -3.13
C VAL A 131 2.78 8.24 -2.70
N SER A 132 2.43 7.90 -1.47
CA SER A 132 1.20 8.35 -0.81
C SER A 132 1.51 9.49 0.16
N ILE A 133 1.00 10.69 -0.12
CA ILE A 133 1.34 11.93 0.58
C ILE A 133 0.11 12.46 1.33
N PRO A 134 0.17 12.66 2.66
CA PRO A 134 -0.90 13.30 3.41
C PRO A 134 -1.07 14.77 3.00
N ARG A 135 -2.29 15.16 2.61
CA ARG A 135 -2.63 16.55 2.28
C ARG A 135 -2.86 17.38 3.53
N GLU A 136 -4.09 17.44 4.03
CA GLU A 136 -4.48 18.23 5.21
C GLU A 136 -4.50 17.38 6.48
N THR A 137 -4.92 16.13 6.36
CA THR A 137 -4.97 15.16 7.46
C THR A 137 -4.27 13.87 7.08
N TRP A 138 -3.85 13.07 8.06
CA TRP A 138 -3.32 11.72 7.84
C TRP A 138 -4.32 10.77 7.15
N HIS A 139 -5.58 11.18 7.10
CA HIS A 139 -6.70 10.50 6.47
C HIS A 139 -7.03 11.10 5.09
N ASP A 140 -6.24 12.01 4.54
CA ASP A 140 -6.44 12.51 3.18
C ASP A 140 -5.15 12.33 2.41
N LEU A 141 -5.07 11.25 1.63
CA LEU A 141 -3.88 10.85 0.91
C LEU A 141 -3.99 11.27 -0.56
N GLU A 142 -2.95 11.93 -1.05
CA GLU A 142 -2.65 12.23 -2.44
C GLU A 142 -1.69 11.17 -2.99
N GLU A 143 -2.04 10.60 -4.14
CA GLU A 143 -1.13 9.76 -4.90
C GLU A 143 -0.25 10.61 -5.82
N VAL A 144 1.06 10.36 -5.80
CA VAL A 144 1.99 10.96 -6.77
C VAL A 144 2.74 9.83 -7.46
N LEU A 145 2.52 9.70 -8.77
CA LEU A 145 3.29 8.79 -9.62
C LEU A 145 4.67 9.42 -9.87
N LEU A 146 5.71 8.78 -9.33
CA LEU A 146 7.10 9.23 -9.43
C LEU A 146 7.75 8.69 -10.71
N GLU A 147 7.58 7.39 -10.98
CA GLU A 147 8.22 6.73 -12.13
C GLU A 147 7.31 5.63 -12.69
N GLU A 148 7.40 5.39 -13.99
CA GLU A 148 6.83 4.22 -14.67
C GLU A 148 7.90 3.63 -15.60
N LEU A 149 8.29 2.38 -15.36
CA LEU A 149 9.45 1.77 -16.02
C LEU A 149 9.13 0.36 -16.53
N ALA A 150 9.41 0.10 -17.80
CA ALA A 150 9.50 -1.26 -18.32
C ALA A 150 10.80 -1.92 -17.83
N VAL A 151 10.69 -3.03 -17.11
CA VAL A 151 11.81 -3.60 -16.35
C VAL A 151 12.55 -4.71 -17.11
N LEU A 152 11.90 -5.29 -18.12
CA LEU A 152 12.45 -6.30 -19.02
C LEU A 152 12.14 -5.92 -20.46
N ARG A 153 12.94 -6.45 -21.41
CA ARG A 153 12.72 -6.22 -22.84
C ARG A 153 11.44 -6.87 -23.36
N GLU A 154 11.13 -8.05 -22.83
CA GLU A 154 9.91 -8.78 -23.16
C GLU A 154 8.80 -8.34 -22.20
N LEU A 155 7.69 -7.86 -22.78
CA LEU A 155 6.50 -7.44 -22.02
C LEU A 155 5.80 -8.70 -21.49
N THR A 156 6.19 -9.11 -20.29
CA THR A 156 5.64 -10.27 -19.59
C THR A 156 5.13 -9.86 -18.22
N PRO A 157 4.03 -10.46 -17.72
CA PRO A 157 3.46 -10.11 -16.43
C PRO A 157 4.50 -10.22 -15.30
N ILE A 158 4.53 -9.19 -14.44
CA ILE A 158 5.28 -9.27 -13.19
C ILE A 158 4.50 -10.18 -12.25
N THR A 159 5.13 -11.28 -11.83
CA THR A 159 4.52 -12.31 -10.97
C THR A 159 5.04 -12.28 -9.55
N THR A 160 6.22 -11.71 -9.32
CA THR A 160 6.80 -11.55 -7.98
C THR A 160 7.55 -10.24 -7.86
N MET A 161 7.52 -9.65 -6.66
CA MET A 161 8.31 -8.47 -6.32
C MET A 161 8.86 -8.61 -4.90
N ALA A 162 10.07 -8.13 -4.66
CA ALA A 162 10.69 -8.09 -3.34
C ALA A 162 11.59 -6.86 -3.19
N ILE A 163 11.52 -6.20 -2.04
CA ILE A 163 12.37 -5.05 -1.71
C ILE A 163 13.50 -5.51 -0.79
N SER A 164 14.72 -5.12 -1.11
CA SER A 164 15.88 -5.18 -0.23
C SER A 164 16.26 -3.77 0.19
N THR A 165 15.71 -3.30 1.32
CA THR A 165 16.03 -1.98 1.87
C THR A 165 17.52 -1.87 2.23
N LYS A 166 18.16 -2.95 2.68
CA LYS A 166 19.60 -2.95 2.97
C LYS A 166 20.45 -2.70 1.72
N GLN A 167 20.10 -3.33 0.60
CA GLN A 167 20.85 -3.19 -0.66
C GLN A 167 20.34 -2.03 -1.51
N GLN A 168 19.20 -1.44 -1.14
CA GLN A 168 18.50 -0.40 -1.87
C GLN A 168 18.09 -0.84 -3.28
N GLN A 169 17.53 -2.06 -3.36
CA GLN A 169 17.14 -2.71 -4.60
C GLN A 169 15.71 -3.24 -4.54
N LEU A 170 15.01 -3.13 -5.67
CA LEU A 170 13.78 -3.84 -5.99
C LEU A 170 14.13 -5.01 -6.91
N TYR A 171 13.63 -6.19 -6.59
CA TYR A 171 13.71 -7.38 -7.44
C TYR A 171 12.32 -7.66 -8.00
N THR A 172 12.24 -7.92 -9.31
CA THR A 172 10.98 -8.29 -9.98
C THR A 172 11.16 -9.61 -10.73
N GLY A 173 10.22 -10.53 -10.60
CA GLY A 173 10.20 -11.79 -11.35
C GLY A 173 9.07 -11.81 -12.39
N SER A 174 9.36 -12.44 -13.52
CA SER A 174 8.42 -12.73 -14.61
C SER A 174 8.78 -14.08 -15.25
N ALA A 175 7.98 -14.52 -16.23
CA ALA A 175 8.32 -15.69 -17.05
C ALA A 175 9.61 -15.50 -17.88
N ALA A 176 9.94 -14.25 -18.25
CA ALA A 176 11.14 -13.93 -19.02
C ALA A 176 12.42 -13.87 -18.15
N GLY A 177 12.29 -13.72 -16.83
CA GLY A 177 13.42 -13.71 -15.91
C GLY A 177 13.24 -12.78 -14.71
N VAL A 178 14.36 -12.47 -14.05
CA VAL A 178 14.42 -11.59 -12.89
C VAL A 178 15.14 -10.29 -13.26
N SER A 179 14.56 -9.15 -12.86
CA SER A 179 15.18 -7.84 -12.97
C SER A 179 15.56 -7.29 -11.60
N GLN A 180 16.59 -6.45 -11.56
CA GLN A 180 17.06 -5.74 -10.37
C GLN A 180 17.11 -4.24 -10.68
N LEU A 181 16.44 -3.45 -9.84
CA LEU A 181 16.26 -2.01 -10.04
C LEU A 181 16.62 -1.27 -8.76
N PRO A 182 17.38 -0.17 -8.82
CA PRO A 182 17.57 0.72 -7.68
C PRO A 182 16.22 1.26 -7.18
N LEU A 183 16.03 1.38 -5.87
CA LEU A 183 14.82 2.01 -5.30
C LEU A 183 14.71 3.51 -5.62
N HIS A 184 15.83 4.12 -6.02
CA HIS A 184 15.93 5.53 -6.33
C HIS A 184 16.85 5.76 -7.52
N ARG A 185 16.51 6.75 -8.34
CA ARG A 185 17.31 7.18 -9.49
C ARG A 185 17.47 8.69 -9.48
N CYS A 186 17.87 9.25 -8.34
CA CYS A 186 17.87 10.70 -8.09
C CYS A 186 18.62 11.51 -9.16
N ASP A 187 19.67 10.95 -9.76
CA ASP A 187 20.45 11.61 -10.82
C ASP A 187 19.61 11.96 -12.06
N VAL A 188 18.48 11.27 -12.28
CA VAL A 188 17.53 11.53 -13.39
C VAL A 188 16.80 12.86 -13.20
N TYR A 189 16.63 13.33 -11.96
CA TYR A 189 15.99 14.61 -11.67
C TYR A 189 16.94 15.80 -11.89
N GLY A 190 18.18 15.57 -12.31
CA GLY A 190 19.06 16.62 -12.80
C GLY A 190 19.87 17.35 -11.71
N LYS A 191 20.30 18.56 -12.08
CA LYS A 191 21.26 19.38 -11.31
C LYS A 191 20.69 20.74 -10.91
N ALA A 192 19.38 20.96 -11.04
CA ALA A 192 18.75 22.13 -10.46
C ALA A 192 18.07 21.76 -9.14
N CYS A 193 18.20 22.62 -8.12
CA CYS A 193 17.49 22.45 -6.86
C CYS A 193 15.97 22.34 -7.07
N ALA A 194 15.44 23.17 -7.98
CA ALA A 194 14.01 23.19 -8.27
C ALA A 194 13.51 21.85 -8.87
N GLU A 195 14.25 21.25 -9.79
CA GLU A 195 13.90 19.96 -10.40
C GLU A 195 13.88 18.85 -9.34
N CYS A 196 14.87 18.82 -8.45
CA CYS A 196 14.94 17.84 -7.37
C CYS A 196 13.81 18.01 -6.35
N CYS A 197 13.45 19.26 -6.02
CA CYS A 197 12.36 19.55 -5.08
C CYS A 197 11.00 19.17 -5.66
N LEU A 198 10.76 19.44 -6.94
CA LEU A 198 9.52 19.10 -7.64
C LEU A 198 9.34 17.59 -7.83
N ALA A 199 10.43 16.81 -7.80
CA ALA A 199 10.37 15.35 -7.95
C ALA A 199 9.58 14.68 -6.81
N ARG A 200 9.54 15.26 -5.61
CA ARG A 200 8.80 14.74 -4.43
C ARG A 200 9.06 13.26 -4.13
N ASP A 201 10.23 12.75 -4.51
CA ASP A 201 10.65 11.37 -4.27
C ASP A 201 11.30 11.27 -2.87
N PRO A 202 10.71 10.54 -1.91
CA PRO A 202 11.25 10.46 -0.54
C PRO A 202 12.70 9.95 -0.46
N TYR A 203 13.17 9.22 -1.47
CA TYR A 203 14.54 8.76 -1.52
C TYR A 203 15.54 9.81 -2.03
N CYS A 204 15.09 10.97 -2.51
CA CYS A 204 15.91 11.96 -3.20
C CYS A 204 15.80 13.34 -2.58
N ALA A 205 16.94 14.02 -2.46
CA ALA A 205 17.04 15.37 -1.93
C ALA A 205 18.14 16.14 -2.67
N TRP A 206 17.99 17.45 -2.76
CA TRP A 206 19.06 18.30 -3.27
C TRP A 206 20.18 18.35 -2.24
N ASP A 207 21.45 18.17 -2.63
CA ASP A 207 22.58 18.18 -1.69
C ASP A 207 23.39 19.48 -1.67
N GLY A 208 23.06 20.42 -2.55
CA GLY A 208 23.81 21.65 -2.81
C GLY A 208 24.45 21.69 -4.19
N PHE A 209 24.58 20.55 -4.87
CA PHE A 209 25.20 20.43 -6.19
C PHE A 209 24.38 19.61 -7.21
N SER A 210 23.74 18.53 -6.78
CA SER A 210 22.88 17.71 -7.64
C SER A 210 21.74 17.08 -6.83
N CYS A 211 20.74 16.55 -7.52
CA CYS A 211 19.75 15.70 -6.87
C CYS A 211 20.41 14.36 -6.53
N SER A 212 20.47 14.01 -5.25
CA SER A 212 21.14 12.80 -4.80
C SER A 212 20.30 12.09 -3.73
N ARG A 213 20.74 10.91 -3.34
CA ARG A 213 20.01 10.08 -2.38
C ARG A 213 19.88 10.79 -1.03
N TYR A 214 18.67 10.82 -0.49
CA TYR A 214 18.40 11.28 0.86
C TYR A 214 18.96 10.30 1.89
N PHE A 215 19.60 10.87 2.91
CA PHE A 215 20.09 10.14 4.09
C PHE A 215 19.70 10.95 5.32
N PRO A 216 19.01 10.38 6.32
CA PRO A 216 18.70 11.08 7.55
C PRO A 216 20.01 11.37 8.31
N THR A 217 20.55 12.60 8.18
CA THR A 217 21.76 13.02 8.89
C THR A 217 21.59 14.44 9.40
N ALA A 218 21.91 14.68 10.67
CA ALA A 218 21.62 15.92 11.39
C ALA A 218 22.38 17.19 10.93
N LYS A 219 23.24 17.14 9.90
CA LYS A 219 24.22 18.21 9.62
C LYS A 219 24.51 18.49 8.14
N ARG A 220 23.53 18.90 7.33
CA ARG A 220 23.82 19.65 6.09
C ARG A 220 22.83 20.79 5.86
N ARG A 221 23.32 22.02 6.00
CA ARG A 221 22.58 23.27 5.74
C ARG A 221 22.16 23.47 4.28
N SER A 222 22.72 22.70 3.34
CA SER A 222 22.45 22.78 1.91
C SER A 222 21.42 21.77 1.41
N ARG A 223 20.94 20.86 2.27
CA ARG A 223 19.96 19.87 1.86
C ARG A 223 18.58 20.47 1.77
N ARG A 224 17.84 20.10 0.73
CA ARG A 224 16.47 20.55 0.49
C ARG A 224 15.64 19.39 -0.03
N GLN A 225 14.59 19.05 0.70
CA GLN A 225 13.56 18.10 0.31
C GLN A 225 12.22 18.58 0.87
N ASP A 226 11.19 18.60 0.03
CA ASP A 226 9.82 18.92 0.42
C ASP A 226 8.88 17.96 -0.30
N ILE A 227 8.60 16.82 0.34
CA ILE A 227 7.75 15.80 -0.25
C ILE A 227 6.30 16.28 -0.19
N ARG A 228 5.89 16.87 0.92
CA ARG A 228 4.49 17.26 1.13
C ARG A 228 4.01 18.28 0.12
N ASN A 229 4.74 19.36 -0.13
CA ASN A 229 4.28 20.46 -0.98
C ASN A 229 5.03 20.54 -2.30
N GLY A 230 6.27 20.04 -2.37
CA GLY A 230 7.12 20.18 -3.55
C GLY A 230 7.38 21.64 -3.92
N ASP A 231 7.65 22.51 -2.94
CA ASP A 231 7.79 23.96 -3.16
C ASP A 231 9.26 24.39 -3.41
N PRO A 232 9.68 24.58 -4.67
CA PRO A 232 11.04 25.03 -4.96
C PRO A 232 11.29 26.50 -4.59
N LEU A 233 10.26 27.33 -4.42
CA LEU A 233 10.45 28.77 -4.19
C LEU A 233 10.99 29.03 -2.78
N THR A 234 10.46 28.32 -1.78
CA THR A 234 10.95 28.38 -0.40
C THR A 234 12.21 27.55 -0.20
N GLN A 235 12.34 26.43 -0.91
CA GLN A 235 13.46 25.52 -0.75
C GLN A 235 14.73 25.94 -1.50
N CYS A 236 14.62 26.64 -2.63
CA CYS A 236 15.75 26.95 -3.52
C CYS A 236 16.06 28.45 -3.66
N SER A 237 15.49 29.30 -2.81
CA SER A 237 15.61 30.77 -2.86
C SER A 237 17.06 31.29 -2.91
N ASP A 238 18.02 30.56 -2.32
CA ASP A 238 19.41 30.99 -2.19
C ASP A 238 20.27 30.76 -3.46
N GLN A 239 19.71 30.16 -4.53
CA GLN A 239 20.46 29.83 -5.75
C GLN A 239 20.32 30.83 -6.90
N HIS A 240 19.44 31.84 -6.81
CA HIS A 240 19.28 32.87 -7.85
C HIS A 240 20.40 33.93 -7.88
N HIS A 241 21.42 33.82 -7.02
CA HIS A 241 22.48 34.81 -6.87
C HIS A 241 23.90 34.31 -7.18
N LYS A 242 24.06 33.26 -7.98
CA LYS A 242 25.38 32.86 -8.50
C LYS A 242 25.36 32.58 -9.99
#